data_AF-A0A7S2HX76-F1
#
_entry.id   AF-A0A7S2HX76-F1
#
_cell.length_a   1.000
_cell.length_b   1.000
_cell.length_c   1.000
_cell.angle_alpha   90.00
_cell.angle_beta   90.00
_cell.angle_gamma   90.00
#
_symmetry.space_group_name_H-M   'P 1'
#
loop_
_entity.id
_entity.type
_entity.pdbx_description
1 polymer ?
#
loop_
_entity_poly.entity_id
_entity_poly.type
_entity_poly.pdbx_seq_one_letter_code
_entity_poly.pdbx_strand_id
1 'polypeptide(L)'
;MATMMHAALRKSSSAAVRGSRIAMGATRSMSGKDIKFGVEGRAAMLKGVDLLADAVQVTLGPKGRNAIIQQPYGAPKITKDGVTVAKSIDFEDKFEDMGAQL
;
A
#
# COMPACT_ATOMS: atom_id res chain seq x y z
N MET A 1 10.51 54.44 31.65
CA MET A 1 11.24 55.70 31.43
C MET A 1 12.68 55.33 31.10
N ALA A 2 13.01 55.31 29.80
CA ALA A 2 13.92 56.27 29.15
C ALA A 2 15.34 55.67 29.13
N THR A 3 16.11 55.59 28.05
CA THR A 3 16.09 56.32 26.77
C THR A 3 17.09 55.67 25.81
N MET A 4 16.94 55.97 24.52
CA MET A 4 18.00 56.15 23.50
C MET A 4 18.69 54.90 22.95
N MET A 5 18.35 54.42 21.74
CA MET A 5 18.60 55.06 20.44
C MET A 5 20.02 55.66 20.36
N HIS A 6 20.92 54.98 19.65
CA HIS A 6 21.95 55.62 18.84
C HIS A 6 22.09 54.87 17.51
N ALA A 7 21.73 55.60 16.46
CA ALA A 7 21.89 55.25 15.07
C ALA A 7 23.34 55.43 14.61
N ALA A 8 23.74 54.70 13.56
CA ALA A 8 24.43 55.20 12.35
C ALA A 8 25.10 54.03 11.62
N LEU A 9 24.55 53.55 10.52
CA LEU A 9 24.95 53.94 9.15
C LEU A 9 26.46 53.85 8.89
N ARG A 10 26.88 52.84 8.12
CA ARG A 10 27.90 53.00 7.07
C ARG A 10 27.86 51.88 6.03
N LYS A 11 27.62 52.33 4.80
CA LYS A 11 28.18 51.88 3.51
C LYS A 11 27.54 50.70 2.76
N SER A 12 26.66 51.11 1.84
CA SER A 12 26.45 50.56 0.49
C SER A 12 27.73 50.05 -0.18
N SER A 13 27.66 48.84 -0.75
CA SER A 13 28.24 48.41 -2.04
C SER A 13 28.15 46.87 -2.10
N SER A 14 27.31 46.25 -2.91
CA SER A 14 27.50 46.01 -4.35
C SER A 14 27.69 44.51 -4.61
N ALA A 15 26.71 43.95 -5.34
CA ALA A 15 26.84 42.82 -6.27
C ALA A 15 26.94 41.38 -5.74
N ALA A 16 26.21 40.52 -6.48
CA ALA A 16 26.38 39.08 -6.64
C ALA A 16 25.77 38.22 -5.50
N VAL A 17 24.95 37.20 -5.72
CA VAL A 17 24.89 36.24 -6.84
C VAL A 17 23.44 35.77 -7.04
N ARG A 18 23.05 35.79 -8.31
CA ARG A 18 21.92 35.05 -8.89
C ARG A 18 22.02 33.56 -8.58
N GLY A 19 20.90 32.97 -8.18
CA GLY A 19 20.52 31.64 -8.67
C GLY A 19 20.90 30.46 -7.78
N SER A 20 19.86 29.84 -7.18
CA SER A 20 19.75 28.39 -6.98
C SER A 20 18.38 28.09 -6.35
N ARG A 21 17.31 28.38 -7.08
CA ARG A 21 16.06 27.61 -6.91
C ARG A 21 16.27 26.31 -7.68
N ILE A 22 17.09 25.41 -7.13
CA ILE A 22 17.10 24.03 -7.60
C ILE A 22 15.77 23.47 -7.14
N ALA A 23 14.91 23.28 -8.13
CA ALA A 23 13.67 22.55 -8.03
C ALA A 23 13.93 21.30 -7.18
N MET A 24 13.15 21.12 -6.13
CA MET A 24 12.89 19.83 -5.50
C MET A 24 12.26 18.94 -6.58
N GLY A 25 13.10 18.44 -7.48
CA GLY A 25 12.74 17.43 -8.44
C GLY A 25 12.36 16.21 -7.64
N ALA A 26 11.11 15.81 -7.77
CA ALA A 26 10.56 14.58 -7.22
C ALA A 26 11.62 13.48 -7.34
N THR A 27 12.11 13.00 -6.19
CA THR A 27 12.72 11.68 -6.12
C THR A 27 11.64 10.73 -6.60
N ARG A 28 11.70 10.35 -7.89
CA ARG A 28 10.90 9.25 -8.41
C ARG A 28 11.31 8.06 -7.55
N SER A 29 10.45 7.69 -6.61
CA SER A 29 10.59 6.45 -5.85
C SER A 29 10.48 5.34 -6.88
N MET A 30 11.62 4.93 -7.42
CA MET A 30 11.70 3.75 -8.25
C MET A 30 11.75 2.58 -7.28
N SER A 31 10.55 2.09 -6.90
CA SER A 31 10.44 0.81 -6.24
C SER A 31 10.94 -0.27 -7.21
N GLY A 32 11.99 -0.98 -6.81
CA GLY A 32 12.43 -2.16 -7.56
C GLY A 32 11.26 -3.14 -7.66
N LYS A 33 10.99 -3.64 -8.87
CA LYS A 33 9.98 -4.67 -9.10
C LYS A 33 10.64 -6.03 -8.98
N ASP A 34 10.05 -6.90 -8.17
CA ASP A 34 10.42 -8.32 -8.15
C ASP A 34 9.78 -9.01 -9.36
N ILE A 35 10.54 -9.86 -10.05
CA ILE A 35 10.11 -10.51 -11.29
C ILE A 35 10.47 -11.99 -11.22
N LYS A 36 9.44 -12.83 -11.12
CA LYS A 36 9.55 -14.29 -11.21
C LYS A 36 9.14 -14.75 -12.61
N PHE A 37 9.87 -15.73 -13.16
CA PHE A 37 9.63 -16.23 -14.52
C PHE A 37 9.24 -17.71 -14.52
N GLY A 38 8.64 -18.14 -15.63
CA GLY A 38 8.47 -19.56 -15.94
C GLY A 38 7.54 -20.31 -15.00
N VAL A 39 8.05 -21.39 -14.41
CA VAL A 39 7.29 -22.30 -13.54
C VAL A 39 7.14 -21.72 -12.14
N GLU A 40 8.16 -21.06 -11.61
CA GLU A 40 8.16 -20.53 -10.24
C GLU A 40 7.12 -19.43 -10.05
N GLY A 41 7.03 -18.50 -11.01
CA GLY A 41 6.00 -17.44 -10.97
C GLY A 41 4.59 -18.02 -11.05
N ARG A 42 4.38 -19.05 -11.89
CA ARG A 42 3.08 -19.73 -12.01
C ARG A 42 2.73 -20.53 -10.76
N ALA A 43 3.69 -21.22 -10.15
CA ALA A 43 3.48 -21.96 -8.91
C ALA A 43 3.08 -21.04 -7.76
N ALA A 44 3.71 -19.87 -7.65
CA ALA A 44 3.35 -18.86 -6.65
C ALA A 44 1.92 -18.33 -6.85
N MET A 45 1.54 -18.00 -8.09
CA MET A 45 0.16 -17.57 -8.38
C MET A 45 -0.87 -18.68 -8.14
N LEU A 46 -0.56 -19.91 -8.57
CA LEU A 46 -1.44 -21.07 -8.38
C LEU A 46 -1.75 -21.29 -6.91
N LYS A 47 -0.74 -21.17 -6.05
CA LYS A 47 -0.92 -21.28 -4.60
C LYS A 47 -1.92 -20.26 -4.05
N GLY A 48 -1.88 -19.01 -4.52
CA GLY A 48 -2.85 -17.99 -4.14
C GLY A 48 -4.28 -18.33 -4.59
N VAL A 49 -4.43 -18.80 -5.83
CA VAL A 49 -5.71 -19.26 -6.38
C VAL A 49 -6.27 -20.43 -5.57
N ASP A 50 -5.44 -21.42 -5.26
CA ASP A 50 -5.84 -22.62 -4.51
C ASP A 50 -6.32 -22.26 -3.09
N LEU A 51 -5.59 -21.38 -2.39
CA LEU A 51 -5.97 -20.92 -1.06
C LEU A 51 -7.30 -20.16 -1.07
N LEU A 52 -7.50 -19.29 -2.07
CA LEU A 52 -8.78 -18.58 -2.24
C LEU A 52 -9.93 -19.55 -2.54
N ALA A 53 -9.71 -20.49 -3.46
CA ALA A 53 -10.70 -21.49 -3.84
C ALA A 53 -11.08 -22.37 -2.64
N ASP A 54 -10.11 -22.79 -1.84
CA ASP A 54 -10.33 -23.59 -0.64
C ASP A 54 -11.17 -22.86 0.41
N ALA A 55 -10.97 -21.55 0.56
CA ALA A 55 -11.75 -20.73 1.46
C ALA A 55 -13.19 -20.48 0.96
N VAL A 56 -13.41 -20.35 -0.35
CA VAL A 56 -14.72 -20.05 -0.93
C VAL A 56 -15.56 -21.31 -1.13
N GLN A 57 -14.95 -22.44 -1.49
CA GLN A 57 -15.68 -23.67 -1.84
C GLN A 57 -16.57 -24.19 -0.71
N VAL A 58 -16.18 -23.97 0.55
CA VAL A 58 -16.94 -24.42 1.72
C VAL A 58 -18.30 -23.72 1.85
N THR A 59 -18.47 -22.57 1.19
CA THR A 59 -19.72 -21.79 1.18
C THR A 59 -20.68 -22.19 0.06
N LEU A 60 -20.25 -23.06 -0.87
CA LEU A 60 -21.03 -23.41 -2.05
C LEU A 60 -22.23 -24.30 -1.73
N GLY A 61 -23.33 -24.03 -2.44
CA GLY A 61 -24.56 -24.83 -2.41
C GLY A 61 -25.44 -24.63 -1.16
N PRO A 62 -26.62 -25.26 -1.13
CA PRO A 62 -27.60 -25.09 -0.05
C PRO A 62 -27.11 -25.64 1.30
N LYS A 63 -26.09 -26.50 1.29
CA LYS A 63 -25.44 -27.06 2.48
C LYS A 63 -24.09 -26.40 2.80
N GLY A 64 -23.81 -25.24 2.22
CA GLY A 64 -22.62 -24.45 2.51
C GLY A 64 -22.47 -24.14 4.00
N ARG A 65 -21.22 -24.21 4.47
CA ARG A 65 -20.81 -23.93 5.84
C ARG A 65 -20.55 -22.43 6.03
N ASN A 66 -20.52 -22.02 7.30
CA ASN A 66 -20.24 -20.64 7.65
C ASN A 66 -18.74 -20.36 7.58
N ALA A 67 -18.37 -19.26 6.96
CA ALA A 67 -17.07 -18.62 7.11
C ALA A 67 -17.16 -17.54 8.20
N ILE A 68 -16.09 -17.41 8.99
CA ILE A 68 -15.97 -16.40 10.04
C ILE A 68 -14.86 -15.45 9.61
N ILE A 69 -15.19 -14.17 9.47
CA ILE A 69 -14.29 -13.13 8.99
C ILE A 69 -14.04 -12.14 10.12
N GLN A 70 -12.76 -11.89 10.41
CA GLN A 70 -12.36 -10.88 11.37
C GLN A 70 -12.70 -9.48 10.85
N GLN A 71 -13.28 -8.65 11.69
CA GLN A 71 -13.50 -7.23 11.39
C GLN A 71 -12.54 -6.37 12.23
N PRO A 72 -12.10 -5.21 11.73
CA PRO A 72 -11.21 -4.31 12.48
C PRO A 72 -11.80 -3.83 13.82
N TYR A 73 -13.14 -3.75 13.89
CA TYR A 73 -13.87 -3.30 15.08
C TYR A 73 -15.16 -4.12 15.22
N GLY A 74 -15.57 -4.38 16.47
CA GLY A 74 -16.83 -5.06 16.78
C GLY A 74 -16.74 -6.59 16.75
N ALA A 75 -17.86 -7.24 16.44
CA ALA A 75 -17.98 -8.69 16.40
C ALA A 75 -17.53 -9.28 15.04
N PRO A 76 -17.02 -10.52 15.00
CA PRO A 76 -16.65 -11.16 13.74
C PRO A 76 -17.88 -11.37 12.84
N LYS A 77 -17.70 -11.21 11.52
CA LYS A 77 -18.76 -11.42 10.54
C LYS A 77 -18.87 -12.89 10.19
N ILE A 78 -20.04 -13.48 10.43
CA ILE A 78 -20.34 -14.86 10.05
C ILE A 78 -21.17 -14.83 8.76
N THR A 79 -20.70 -15.48 7.69
CA THR A 79 -21.36 -15.45 6.38
C THR A 79 -21.30 -16.80 5.67
N LYS A 80 -22.28 -17.01 4.77
CA LYS A 80 -22.28 -18.10 3.77
C LYS A 80 -22.14 -17.57 2.34
N ASP A 81 -21.93 -16.28 2.18
CA ASP A 81 -21.72 -15.65 0.88
C ASP A 81 -20.25 -15.75 0.49
N GLY A 82 -19.94 -16.63 -0.47
CA GLY A 82 -18.60 -16.81 -1.01
C GLY A 82 -17.99 -15.54 -1.62
N VAL A 83 -18.82 -14.64 -2.16
CA VAL A 83 -18.34 -13.36 -2.71
C VAL A 83 -17.82 -12.45 -1.60
N THR A 84 -18.50 -12.44 -0.45
CA THR A 84 -18.02 -11.70 0.73
C THR A 84 -16.73 -12.31 1.27
N VAL A 85 -16.61 -13.64 1.28
CA VAL A 85 -15.38 -14.33 1.75
C VAL A 85 -14.19 -13.97 0.85
N ALA A 86 -14.35 -14.06 -0.46
CA ALA A 86 -13.28 -13.75 -1.42
C ALA A 86 -12.74 -12.32 -1.24
N LYS A 87 -13.62 -11.34 -1.02
CA LYS A 87 -13.23 -9.92 -0.83
C LYS A 87 -12.49 -9.62 0.47
N SER A 88 -12.47 -10.56 1.41
CA SER A 88 -11.87 -10.37 2.73
C SER A 88 -10.51 -11.05 2.90
N ILE A 89 -10.03 -11.71 1.85
CA ILE A 89 -8.77 -12.45 1.85
C ILE A 89 -7.74 -11.61 1.10
N ASP A 90 -6.67 -11.26 1.81
CA ASP A 90 -5.47 -10.61 1.26
C ASP A 90 -4.26 -11.49 1.62
N PHE A 91 -3.30 -11.62 0.72
CA PHE A 91 -2.08 -12.40 0.94
C PHE A 91 -0.86 -11.49 1.16
N GLU A 92 0.07 -11.91 2.03
CA GLU A 92 1.32 -11.17 2.26
C GLU A 92 2.27 -11.24 1.05
N ASP A 93 2.33 -12.40 0.37
CA ASP A 93 3.11 -12.57 -0.84
C ASP A 93 2.36 -11.98 -2.05
N LYS A 94 3.00 -11.04 -2.74
CA LYS A 94 2.42 -10.31 -3.87
C LYS A 94 2.07 -11.22 -5.05
N PHE A 95 2.80 -12.32 -5.27
CA PHE A 95 2.52 -13.24 -6.36
C PHE A 95 1.34 -14.14 -6.04
N GLU A 96 1.18 -14.55 -4.78
CA GLU A 96 -0.03 -15.24 -4.31
C GLU A 96 -1.25 -14.31 -4.40
N ASP A 97 -1.13 -13.07 -3.93
CA ASP A 97 -2.19 -12.06 -3.98
C ASP A 97 -2.60 -11.73 -5.42
N MET A 98 -1.62 -11.55 -6.32
CA MET A 98 -1.91 -11.41 -7.75
C MET A 98 -2.69 -12.61 -8.28
N GLY A 99 -2.33 -13.84 -7.89
CA GLY A 99 -3.05 -15.04 -8.28
C GLY A 99 -4.52 -15.02 -7.81
N ALA A 100 -4.76 -14.61 -6.57
CA ALA A 100 -6.09 -14.55 -5.98
C ALA A 100 -6.99 -13.42 -6.56
N GLN A 101 -6.39 -12.38 -7.15
CA GLN A 101 -7.12 -11.24 -7.72
C GLN A 101 -7.44 -11.39 -9.23
N LEU A 102 -6.97 -12.45 -9.89
CA LEU A 102 -7.23 -12.75 -11.31
C LEU A 102 -8.67 -13.21 -11.57
#